data_AF-A0A1X9WD87-F1
#
_entry.id   AF-A0A1X9WD87-F1
#
_cell.length_a   1.000
_cell.length_b   1.000
_cell.length_c   1.000
_cell.angle_alpha   90.00
_cell.angle_beta   90.00
_cell.angle_gamma   90.00
#
_symmetry.space_group_name_H-M   'P 1'
#
loop_
_entity.id
_entity.type
_entity.pdbx_description
1 polymer ?
#
loop_
_entity_poly.entity_id
_entity_poly.type
_entity_poly.pdbx_seq_one_letter_code
_entity_poly.pdbx_strand_id
1 'polypeptide(L)'
;MILLLLFILSLLLLIIILVFVFNYLPLFMVWVDKNSPYECGFSPFLKIRVPLSLQFFFIGLLFLLFDLEICFLIPSYSFFFFYFSNMFFLMFFILFFFFLLFCIYYEWFLGGLEWYGSY
;
A
#
# COMPACT_ATOMS: atom_id res chain seq x y z
N MET A 1 -18.87 11.84 -30.66
CA MET A 1 -18.41 10.43 -30.59
C MET A 1 -17.16 10.18 -31.45
N ILE A 2 -17.16 10.52 -32.74
CA ILE A 2 -15.99 10.34 -33.64
C ILE A 2 -14.76 11.17 -33.20
N LEU A 3 -14.96 12.43 -32.78
CA LEU A 3 -13.86 13.27 -32.24
C LEU A 3 -13.22 12.66 -30.98
N LEU A 4 -14.04 12.03 -30.12
CA LEU A 4 -13.56 11.36 -28.91
C LEU A 4 -12.77 10.09 -29.27
N LEU A 5 -13.22 9.34 -30.29
CA LEU A 5 -12.50 8.18 -30.81
C LEU A 5 -11.12 8.58 -31.38
N LEU A 6 -11.06 9.66 -32.16
CA LEU A 6 -9.80 10.17 -32.74
C LEU A 6 -8.83 10.64 -31.66
N PHE A 7 -9.35 11.27 -30.60
CA PHE A 7 -8.53 11.69 -29.45
C PHE A 7 -7.96 10.49 -28.68
N ILE A 8 -8.74 9.43 -28.49
CA ILE A 8 -8.24 8.20 -27.84
C ILE A 8 -7.17 7.53 -28.70
N LEU A 9 -7.38 7.46 -30.02
CA LEU A 9 -6.40 6.88 -30.95
C LEU A 9 -5.09 7.65 -30.97
N SER A 10 -5.12 8.99 -30.95
CA SER A 10 -3.90 9.80 -30.94
C SER A 10 -3.10 9.63 -29.64
N LEU A 11 -3.77 9.49 -28.49
CA LEU A 11 -3.10 9.21 -27.21
C LEU A 11 -2.44 7.83 -27.19
N LEU A 12 -3.11 6.80 -27.72
CA LEU A 12 -2.53 5.46 -27.83
C LEU A 12 -1.29 5.46 -28.74
N LEU A 13 -1.35 6.17 -29.87
CA LEU A 13 -0.24 6.29 -30.80
C LEU A 13 0.96 6.98 -30.13
N LEU A 14 0.72 8.05 -29.36
CA LEU A 14 1.75 8.73 -28.57
C LEU A 14 2.41 7.79 -27.56
N ILE A 15 1.63 7.00 -26.82
CA ILE A 15 2.15 6.03 -25.84
C ILE A 15 3.04 5.00 -26.52
N ILE A 16 2.61 4.45 -27.66
CA ILE A 16 3.39 3.47 -28.42
C ILE A 16 4.72 4.07 -28.87
N ILE A 17 4.70 5.30 -29.41
CA ILE A 17 5.91 6.01 -29.82
C ILE A 17 6.85 6.22 -28.62
N LEU A 18 6.32 6.68 -27.48
CA LEU A 18 7.13 6.90 -26.28
C LEU A 18 7.77 5.61 -25.78
N VAL A 19 7.01 4.51 -25.69
CA VAL A 19 7.54 3.21 -25.26
C VAL A 19 8.64 2.72 -26.23
N PHE A 20 8.44 2.90 -27.54
CA PHE A 20 9.45 2.55 -28.53
C PHE A 20 10.72 3.38 -28.37
N VAL A 21 10.58 4.70 -28.27
CA VAL A 21 11.68 5.65 -28.03
C VAL A 21 12.46 5.27 -26.76
N PHE A 22 11.78 5.06 -25.63
CA PHE A 22 12.42 4.75 -24.35
C PHE A 22 13.08 3.38 -24.31
N ASN A 23 12.57 2.36 -25.00
CA ASN A 23 13.18 1.04 -25.00
C ASN A 23 14.35 0.93 -25.99
N TYR A 24 14.27 1.59 -27.15
CA TYR A 24 15.25 1.39 -28.21
C TYR A 24 16.38 2.42 -28.26
N LEU A 25 16.19 3.66 -27.79
CA LEU A 25 17.27 4.66 -27.69
C LEU A 25 18.39 4.32 -26.68
N PRO A 26 18.13 3.76 -25.47
CA PRO A 26 19.20 3.51 -24.51
C PRO A 26 20.08 2.29 -24.85
N LEU A 27 19.68 1.45 -25.82
CA LEU A 27 20.43 0.25 -26.23
C LEU A 27 21.81 0.55 -26.81
N PHE A 28 22.11 1.80 -27.19
CA PHE A 28 23.37 2.17 -27.81
C PHE A 28 24.57 2.26 -26.83
N MET A 29 24.36 2.14 -25.52
CA MET A 29 25.42 2.24 -24.51
C MET A 29 25.23 1.24 -23.36
N VAL A 30 25.23 -0.06 -23.68
CA VAL A 30 25.24 -1.13 -22.68
C VAL A 30 26.65 -1.31 -22.14
N TRP A 31 26.97 -0.60 -21.07
CA TRP A 31 28.19 -0.84 -20.29
C TRP A 31 27.84 -1.82 -19.17
N VAL A 32 28.64 -2.87 -18.99
CA VAL A 32 28.40 -3.92 -17.98
C VAL A 32 28.22 -3.31 -16.58
N ASP A 33 28.95 -2.24 -16.27
CA ASP A 33 28.90 -1.53 -14.98
C ASP A 33 27.64 -0.68 -14.77
N LYS A 34 26.85 -0.41 -15.83
CA LYS A 34 25.52 0.23 -15.68
C LYS A 34 24.44 -0.76 -15.27
N ASN A 35 24.67 -2.05 -15.51
CA ASN A 35 23.72 -3.12 -15.23
C ASN A 35 24.00 -3.81 -13.88
N SER A 36 25.10 -3.46 -13.20
CA SER A 36 25.39 -3.91 -11.85
C SER A 36 24.71 -3.01 -10.80
N PRO A 37 24.36 -3.55 -9.61
CA PRO A 37 23.84 -2.75 -8.53
C PRO A 37 24.85 -1.69 -8.07
N TYR A 38 24.36 -0.49 -7.73
CA TYR A 38 25.20 0.58 -7.20
C TYR A 38 25.66 0.25 -5.78
N GLU A 39 26.94 -0.06 -5.61
CA GLU A 39 27.59 -0.24 -4.30
C GLU A 39 28.74 0.74 -4.11
N CYS A 40 28.49 2.03 -4.35
CA CYS A 40 29.48 3.11 -4.16
C CYS A 40 30.82 2.86 -4.89
N GLY A 41 30.79 2.18 -6.04
CA GLY A 41 31.98 1.85 -6.84
C GLY A 41 32.68 0.53 -6.50
N PHE A 42 32.14 -0.25 -5.56
CA PHE A 42 32.64 -1.58 -5.22
C PHE A 42 31.84 -2.70 -5.88
N SER A 43 32.46 -3.88 -5.98
CA SER A 43 31.76 -5.10 -6.38
C SER A 43 30.87 -5.64 -5.25
N PRO A 44 29.71 -6.24 -5.56
CA PRO A 44 28.76 -6.65 -4.55
C PRO A 44 29.35 -7.61 -3.52
N PHE A 45 29.47 -7.14 -2.27
CA PHE A 45 30.11 -7.90 -1.20
C PHE A 45 29.19 -8.96 -0.59
N LEU A 46 27.88 -8.75 -0.64
CA LEU A 46 26.87 -9.52 0.10
C LEU A 46 25.64 -9.82 -0.77
N LYS A 47 24.89 -10.85 -0.39
CA LYS A 47 23.58 -11.11 -0.99
C LYS A 47 22.63 -9.98 -0.60
N ILE A 48 21.98 -9.38 -1.61
CA ILE A 48 21.02 -8.27 -1.48
C ILE A 48 19.80 -8.64 -0.61
N ARG A 49 19.53 -9.94 -0.43
CA ARG A 49 18.40 -10.44 0.38
C ARG A 49 18.78 -10.47 1.85
N VAL A 50 18.43 -9.39 2.54
CA VAL A 50 18.45 -9.30 4.00
C VAL A 50 17.17 -9.95 4.55
N PRO A 51 17.20 -10.70 5.66
CA PRO A 51 15.97 -11.13 6.32
C PRO A 51 15.12 -9.89 6.65
N LEU A 52 13.85 -9.92 6.22
CA LEU A 52 12.87 -8.89 6.57
C LEU A 52 12.70 -8.88 8.10
N SER A 53 12.65 -7.70 8.71
CA SER A 53 12.34 -7.64 10.14
C SER A 53 10.89 -8.07 10.37
N LEU A 54 10.66 -8.85 11.44
CA LEU A 54 9.32 -9.31 11.83
C LEU A 54 8.38 -8.14 12.13
N GLN A 55 8.92 -7.00 12.56
CA GLN A 55 8.14 -5.79 12.84
C GLN A 55 7.41 -5.27 11.58
N PHE A 56 8.07 -5.24 10.42
CA PHE A 56 7.42 -4.84 9.17
C PHE A 56 6.29 -5.80 8.77
N PHE A 57 6.46 -7.09 9.07
CA PHE A 57 5.40 -8.08 8.84
C PHE A 57 4.19 -7.83 9.74
N PHE A 58 4.40 -7.59 11.04
CA PHE A 58 3.31 -7.31 11.97
C PHE A 58 2.56 -6.04 11.61
N ILE A 59 3.25 -4.96 11.25
CA ILE A 59 2.62 -3.70 10.79
C ILE A 59 1.74 -3.96 9.55
N GLY A 60 2.22 -4.74 8.59
CA GLY A 60 1.43 -5.09 7.39
C GLY A 60 0.19 -5.92 7.70
N LEU A 61 0.29 -6.86 8.65
CA LEU A 61 -0.83 -7.67 9.11
C LEU A 61 -1.87 -6.82 9.84
N LEU A 62 -1.40 -5.90 10.70
CA LEU A 62 -2.21 -4.91 11.41
C LEU A 62 -2.99 -4.01 10.46
N PHE A 63 -2.32 -3.49 9.42
CA PHE A 63 -2.95 -2.69 8.39
C PHE A 63 -4.08 -3.45 7.68
N LEU A 64 -3.87 -4.72 7.36
CA LEU A 64 -4.88 -5.56 6.70
C LEU A 64 -6.11 -5.76 7.59
N LEU A 65 -5.91 -6.03 8.89
CA LEU A 65 -7.01 -6.17 9.85
C LEU A 65 -7.80 -4.87 10.00
N PHE A 66 -7.11 -3.73 10.15
CA PHE A 66 -7.76 -2.43 10.31
C PHE A 66 -8.53 -2.00 9.05
N ASP A 67 -8.04 -2.34 7.85
CA ASP A 67 -8.73 -2.06 6.60
C ASP A 67 -10.06 -2.86 6.49
N LEU A 68 -10.06 -4.12 6.95
CA LEU A 68 -11.29 -4.91 7.07
C LEU A 68 -12.27 -4.31 8.08
N GLU A 69 -11.78 -3.82 9.21
CA GLU A 69 -12.62 -3.19 10.24
C GLU A 69 -13.28 -1.90 9.75
N ILE A 70 -12.55 -1.05 9.01
CA ILE A 70 -13.09 0.16 8.37
C ILE A 70 -14.18 -0.19 7.35
N CYS A 71 -13.97 -1.27 6.58
CA CYS A 71 -14.97 -1.77 5.62
C CYS A 71 -16.32 -2.09 6.30
N PHE A 72 -16.33 -2.51 7.57
CA PHE A 72 -17.55 -2.70 8.36
C PHE A 72 -18.06 -1.42 9.05
N LEU A 73 -17.17 -0.52 9.47
CA LEU A 73 -17.53 0.77 10.11
C LEU A 73 -18.31 1.70 9.15
N ILE A 74 -17.90 1.83 7.89
CA ILE A 74 -18.49 2.80 6.97
C ILE A 74 -19.97 2.48 6.65
N PRO A 75 -20.34 1.24 6.27
CA PRO A 75 -21.73 0.90 6.02
C PRO A 75 -22.60 0.98 7.27
N SER A 76 -22.05 0.65 8.45
CA SER A 76 -22.80 0.71 9.71
C SER A 76 -23.13 2.15 10.12
N TYR A 77 -22.22 3.11 9.94
CA TYR A 77 -22.51 4.53 10.14
C TYR A 77 -23.62 5.04 9.21
N SER A 78 -23.55 4.69 7.92
CA SER A 78 -24.59 5.06 6.94
C SER A 78 -25.94 4.48 7.34
N PHE A 79 -25.99 3.20 7.73
CA PHE A 79 -27.22 2.54 8.16
C PHE A 79 -27.83 3.19 9.40
N PHE A 80 -27.01 3.59 10.38
CA PHE A 80 -27.47 4.35 11.55
C PHE A 80 -28.13 5.67 11.16
N PHE A 81 -27.53 6.42 10.23
CA PHE A 81 -28.04 7.71 9.78
C PHE A 81 -29.36 7.61 9.01
N PHE A 82 -29.57 6.53 8.25
CA PHE A 82 -30.81 6.33 7.48
C PHE A 82 -31.93 5.69 8.31
N TYR A 83 -31.61 4.82 9.25
CA TYR A 83 -32.59 4.12 10.10
C TYR A 83 -32.54 4.66 11.54
N PHE A 84 -32.92 5.93 11.72
CA PHE A 84 -33.13 6.57 13.01
C PHE A 84 -34.26 5.86 13.78
N SER A 85 -33.95 4.87 14.62
CA SER A 85 -34.81 4.43 15.74
C SER A 85 -34.26 3.24 16.53
N ASN A 86 -33.32 2.47 16.00
CA ASN A 86 -32.85 1.28 16.70
C ASN A 86 -31.75 1.59 17.73
N MET A 87 -32.16 1.79 18.99
CA MET A 87 -31.26 1.90 20.15
C MET A 87 -30.31 0.69 20.26
N PHE A 88 -30.75 -0.50 19.83
CA PHE A 88 -29.90 -1.69 19.75
C PHE A 88 -28.74 -1.53 18.77
N PHE A 89 -28.96 -0.89 17.62
CA PHE A 89 -27.92 -0.69 16.61
C PHE A 89 -26.89 0.34 17.06
N LEU A 90 -27.34 1.43 17.70
CA LEU A 90 -26.46 2.40 18.34
C LEU A 90 -25.56 1.73 19.39
N MET A 91 -26.14 0.90 20.25
CA MET A 91 -25.38 0.18 21.28
C MET A 91 -24.33 -0.75 20.65
N PHE A 92 -24.71 -1.48 19.60
CA PHE A 92 -23.77 -2.35 18.88
C PHE A 92 -22.63 -1.56 18.23
N PHE A 93 -22.92 -0.42 17.58
CA PHE A 93 -21.92 0.43 16.95
C PHE A 93 -20.92 0.99 17.99
N ILE A 94 -21.43 1.47 19.13
CA ILE A 94 -20.58 1.99 20.22
C ILE A 94 -19.70 0.87 20.78
N LEU A 95 -20.26 -0.32 21.05
CA LEU A 95 -19.49 -1.47 21.53
C LEU A 95 -18.42 -1.90 20.53
N PHE A 96 -18.76 -1.95 19.24
CA PHE A 96 -17.82 -2.28 18.17
C PHE A 96 -16.68 -1.26 18.10
N PHE A 97 -16.99 0.04 18.17
CA PHE A 97 -15.97 1.09 18.17
C PHE A 97 -15.03 1.01 19.39
N PHE A 98 -15.55 0.74 20.58
CA PHE A 98 -14.72 0.53 21.77
C PHE A 98 -13.84 -0.72 21.65
N PHE A 99 -14.34 -1.79 21.03
CA PHE A 99 -13.56 -3.00 20.79
C PHE A 99 -12.36 -2.70 19.88
N LEU A 100 -12.54 -1.92 18.82
CA LEU A 100 -11.46 -1.49 17.92
C LEU A 100 -10.38 -0.70 18.66
N LEU A 101 -10.78 0.28 19.49
CA LEU A 101 -9.85 1.05 20.32
C LEU A 101 -9.07 0.16 21.30
N PHE A 102 -9.74 -0.82 21.89
CA PHE A 102 -9.12 -1.76 22.82
C PHE A 102 -8.09 -2.66 22.14
N CYS A 103 -8.40 -3.19 20.95
CA CYS A 103 -7.47 -4.01 20.16
C CYS A 103 -6.18 -3.25 19.83
N ILE A 104 -6.31 -2.01 19.34
CA ILE A 104 -5.15 -1.17 19.03
C ILE A 104 -4.32 -0.87 20.29
N TYR A 105 -4.99 -0.57 21.41
CA TYR A 105 -4.30 -0.32 22.68
C TYR A 105 -3.54 -1.56 23.17
N TYR A 106 -4.14 -2.75 23.04
CA TYR A 106 -3.51 -4.01 23.42
C TYR A 106 -2.24 -4.30 22.61
N GLU A 107 -2.28 -4.10 21.29
CA GLU A 107 -1.11 -4.29 20.43
C GLU A 107 -0.01 -3.27 20.67
N TRP A 108 -0.39 -2.04 21.01
CA TRP A 108 0.58 -1.03 21.43
C TRP A 108 1.28 -1.43 22.73
N PHE A 109 0.53 -1.93 23.71
CA PHE A 109 1.10 -2.41 24.97
C PHE A 109 2.06 -3.60 24.76
N LEU A 110 1.82 -4.44 23.75
CA LEU A 110 2.71 -5.53 23.37
C LEU A 110 3.98 -5.08 22.63
N GLY A 111 4.14 -3.78 22.33
CA GLY A 111 5.28 -3.25 21.61
C GLY A 111 5.29 -3.61 20.12
N GLY A 112 4.17 -4.09 19.56
CA GLY A 112 4.06 -4.44 18.14
C GLY A 112 4.24 -3.25 17.19
N LEU A 113 4.04 -2.04 17.71
CA LEU A 113 4.17 -0.76 17.01
C LEU A 113 5.49 -0.04 17.33
N GLU A 114 6.31 -0.56 18.23
CA GLU A 114 7.57 0.08 18.64
C GLU A 114 8.70 -0.27 17.68
N TRP A 115 9.40 0.78 17.25
CA TRP A 115 10.57 0.66 16.40
C TRP A 115 11.80 0.65 17.30
N TYR A 116 12.25 -0.54 17.67
CA TYR A 116 13.58 -0.68 18.23
C TYR A 116 14.58 -0.47 17.10
N GLY A 117 15.21 0.71 17.08
CA GLY A 117 16.38 0.95 16.23
C GLY A 117 17.43 -0.11 16.56
N SER A 118 17.59 -1.08 15.66
CA SER A 118 18.64 -2.07 15.76
C SER A 118 19.98 -1.35 15.59
N TYR A 119 20.73 -1.22 16.68
CA TYR A 119 22.18 -1.22 16.62
C TYR A 119 22.66 -2.66 16.39
#